data_AF-A0A6P1WS99-F1
#
_entry.id   AF-A0A6P1WS99-F1
#
_cell.length_a   1.000
_cell.length_b   1.000
_cell.length_c   1.000
_cell.angle_alpha   90.00
_cell.angle_beta   90.00
_cell.angle_gamma   90.00
#
_symmetry.space_group_name_H-M   'P 1'
#
loop_
_entity.id
_entity.type
_entity.pdbx_description
1 polymer ?
#
loop_
_entity_poly.entity_id
_entity_poly.type
_entity_poly.pdbx_seq_one_letter_code
_entity_poly.pdbx_strand_id
1 'polypeptide(L)'
;MGQQFNVLQMGGRDLKYLFDSNPAVTWNYFDTQLFYYDNTSIEKMTAVIEEQGVFDLVFVQTPLAEPMEALLTLVSTPYNTVVDHHDWQTGYAALEIVEKYRIRPIDYTDEAELHDKLIALSFPGQYGDKISPAHTHIHTSDAIHVTYYGHKAVRFVGDFGDTFCPVLSWRQNLIYDKDKVIEVWPEFHTEGDVELEYVVRLMSLNPEEGVLETFVLSEDALAEPLRLSRRPYTAYITIAVRARYSGVVHIGAVHKRLSRIEFGQLLLGGERFVDDRREEFFYYFNPGDFKPPLNVYFSGYREAEGFEAYYLMQQLGAPFLLISDPRIQGGAFYLGSTTYENGIKQVIQQTLATLGFHHDACIFSGLSMGSFGALYYGAQLHPKAINVGKPLVNIGTIAQNMKLLRPQDFDTSLDIVLAHQYEAVDPDARIARLNEKFWDVLTNSDLQDTSIPLTYMVHDDYDPTAFRDLLPVLSRQHVHVMNKAIPGRHNDDTATVVSWFMNFYHILLKDHFGRDVHAN
;
A
#
# COMPACT_ATOMS: atom_id res chain seq x y z
N MET A 1 -6.20 -12.77 -21.20
CA MET A 1 -5.87 -11.46 -21.79
C MET A 1 -5.49 -10.55 -20.63
N GLY A 2 -4.41 -9.77 -20.76
CA GLY A 2 -4.02 -8.83 -19.71
C GLY A 2 -5.09 -7.73 -19.53
N GLN A 3 -5.17 -7.16 -18.33
CA GLN A 3 -6.02 -5.99 -18.07
C GLN A 3 -5.54 -4.83 -18.95
N GLN A 4 -6.44 -4.27 -19.78
CA GLN A 4 -6.17 -3.05 -20.54
C GLN A 4 -6.24 -1.84 -19.61
N PHE A 5 -5.46 -0.80 -19.93
CA PHE A 5 -5.49 0.50 -19.27
C PHE A 5 -6.11 1.54 -20.22
N ASN A 6 -7.30 1.99 -19.91
CA ASN A 6 -8.09 2.87 -20.76
C ASN A 6 -7.83 4.32 -20.40
N VAL A 7 -7.38 5.11 -21.39
CA VAL A 7 -7.16 6.54 -21.24
C VAL A 7 -8.15 7.33 -22.09
N LEU A 8 -8.70 8.40 -21.52
CA LEU A 8 -9.45 9.42 -22.26
C LEU A 8 -8.67 10.73 -22.23
N GLN A 9 -8.30 11.22 -23.41
CA GLN A 9 -7.81 12.58 -23.60
C GLN A 9 -8.97 13.48 -24.05
N MET A 10 -9.12 14.64 -23.41
CA MET A 10 -10.12 15.64 -23.75
C MET A 10 -9.44 16.96 -24.12
N GLY A 11 -9.49 17.31 -25.40
CA GLY A 11 -8.87 18.54 -25.93
C GLY A 11 -7.37 18.40 -26.21
N GLY A 12 -6.77 19.49 -26.69
CA GLY A 12 -5.38 19.50 -27.13
C GLY A 12 -5.17 18.86 -28.51
N ARG A 13 -4.00 18.27 -28.73
CA ARG A 13 -3.68 17.48 -29.93
C ARG A 13 -3.74 16.00 -29.58
N ASP A 14 -4.31 15.16 -30.43
CA ASP A 14 -4.38 13.71 -30.19
C ASP A 14 -2.97 13.10 -29.97
N LEU A 15 -2.75 12.57 -28.76
CA LEU A 15 -1.50 11.97 -28.32
C LEU A 15 -1.46 10.44 -28.45
N LYS A 16 -2.43 9.83 -29.16
CA LYS A 16 -2.50 8.38 -29.35
C LYS A 16 -1.19 7.72 -29.82
N TYR A 17 -0.43 8.42 -30.66
CA TYR A 17 0.83 7.94 -31.22
C TYR A 17 1.88 7.58 -30.15
N LEU A 18 1.78 8.12 -28.93
CA LEU A 18 2.66 7.77 -27.80
C LEU A 18 2.51 6.32 -27.36
N PHE A 19 1.36 5.68 -27.66
CA PHE A 19 0.98 4.36 -27.16
C PHE A 19 0.85 3.30 -28.26
N ASP A 20 1.19 3.63 -29.52
CA ASP A 20 1.09 2.69 -30.65
C ASP A 20 1.92 1.41 -30.44
N SER A 21 3.01 1.50 -29.68
CA SER A 21 3.88 0.36 -29.33
C SER A 21 3.48 -0.38 -28.05
N ASN A 22 2.45 0.10 -27.33
CA ASN A 22 2.03 -0.44 -26.04
C ASN A 22 0.58 -0.99 -26.11
N PRO A 23 0.40 -2.28 -26.44
CA PRO A 23 -0.93 -2.87 -26.59
C PRO A 23 -1.73 -3.00 -25.28
N ALA A 24 -1.10 -2.73 -24.13
CA ALA A 24 -1.78 -2.72 -22.84
C ALA A 24 -2.52 -1.40 -22.56
N VAL A 25 -2.31 -0.36 -23.37
CA VAL A 25 -2.96 0.95 -23.21
C VAL A 25 -3.88 1.22 -24.38
N THR A 26 -5.12 1.59 -24.10
CA THR A 26 -6.09 2.03 -25.09
C THR A 26 -6.31 3.54 -24.94
N TRP A 27 -5.83 4.32 -25.91
CA TRP A 27 -5.94 5.78 -25.92
C TRP A 27 -7.13 6.25 -26.75
N ASN A 28 -8.07 6.92 -26.09
CA ASN A 28 -9.26 7.53 -26.69
C ASN A 28 -9.11 9.05 -26.67
N TYR A 29 -9.41 9.70 -27.80
CA TYR A 29 -9.32 11.16 -27.93
C TYR A 29 -10.71 11.75 -28.21
N PHE A 30 -11.05 12.79 -27.45
CA PHE A 30 -12.26 13.57 -27.63
C PHE A 30 -11.92 15.03 -27.95
N ASP A 31 -12.30 15.47 -29.15
CA ASP A 31 -12.15 16.86 -29.57
C ASP A 31 -13.20 17.76 -28.92
N THR A 32 -12.76 18.62 -28.02
CA THR A 32 -13.63 19.51 -27.25
C THR A 32 -14.16 20.68 -28.08
N GLN A 33 -13.66 20.91 -29.30
CA GLN A 33 -14.29 21.87 -30.22
C GLN A 33 -15.71 21.46 -30.60
N LEU A 34 -16.04 20.16 -30.53
CA LEU A 34 -17.39 19.65 -30.80
C LEU A 34 -18.45 20.23 -29.85
N PHE A 35 -18.08 20.70 -28.65
CA PHE A 35 -19.02 21.37 -27.73
C PHE A 35 -19.66 22.63 -28.32
N TYR A 36 -18.95 23.31 -29.22
CA TYR A 36 -19.43 24.57 -29.80
C TYR A 36 -20.30 24.38 -31.04
N TYR A 37 -20.32 23.17 -31.61
CA TYR A 37 -21.01 22.86 -32.85
C TYR A 37 -22.17 21.87 -32.68
N ASP A 38 -22.17 21.08 -31.61
CA ASP A 38 -23.11 19.97 -31.46
C ASP A 38 -23.54 19.72 -30.01
N ASN A 39 -24.84 19.84 -29.74
CA ASN A 39 -25.44 19.54 -28.43
C ASN A 39 -25.44 18.04 -28.11
N THR A 40 -25.07 17.14 -29.05
CA THR A 40 -25.03 15.68 -28.80
C THR A 40 -23.69 15.18 -28.22
N SER A 41 -22.84 16.08 -27.70
CA SER A 41 -21.50 15.73 -27.19
C SER A 41 -21.56 14.77 -25.99
N ILE A 42 -22.56 14.92 -25.11
CA ILE A 42 -22.78 14.01 -23.98
C ILE A 42 -23.22 12.63 -24.47
N GLU A 43 -24.16 12.55 -25.41
CA GLU A 43 -24.63 11.27 -25.96
C GLU A 43 -23.51 10.46 -26.61
N LYS A 44 -22.61 11.14 -27.34
CA LYS A 44 -21.40 10.52 -27.92
C LYS A 44 -20.48 9.97 -26.83
N MET A 45 -20.24 10.72 -25.75
CA MET A 45 -19.41 10.24 -24.65
C MET A 45 -20.06 9.05 -23.93
N THR A 46 -21.37 9.12 -23.68
CA THR A 46 -22.12 8.00 -23.09
C THR A 46 -21.98 6.75 -23.95
N ALA A 47 -22.11 6.86 -25.28
CA ALA A 47 -21.90 5.74 -26.19
C ALA A 47 -20.47 5.18 -26.14
N VAL A 48 -19.44 6.04 -26.05
CA VAL A 48 -18.05 5.60 -25.90
C VAL A 48 -17.84 4.86 -24.58
N ILE A 49 -18.43 5.32 -23.47
CA ILE A 49 -18.35 4.64 -22.18
C ILE A 49 -19.11 3.31 -22.20
N GLU A 50 -20.26 3.25 -22.87
CA GLU A 50 -21.00 2.01 -23.08
C GLU A 50 -20.20 1.00 -23.90
N GLU A 51 -19.39 1.46 -24.88
CA GLU A 51 -18.57 0.61 -25.74
C GLU A 51 -17.23 0.21 -25.10
N GLN A 52 -16.52 1.15 -24.48
CA GLN A 52 -15.13 1.02 -24.02
C GLN A 52 -15.01 0.76 -22.51
N GLY A 53 -16.09 0.97 -21.75
CA GLY A 53 -16.10 0.88 -20.29
C GLY A 53 -15.56 2.14 -19.59
N VAL A 54 -15.14 1.97 -18.34
CA VAL A 54 -14.61 3.05 -17.48
C VAL A 54 -13.15 3.37 -17.86
N PHE A 55 -12.75 4.62 -17.67
CA PHE A 55 -11.38 5.08 -17.90
C PHE A 55 -10.52 5.02 -16.64
N ASP A 56 -9.31 4.48 -16.77
CA ASP A 56 -8.32 4.42 -15.70
C ASP A 56 -7.54 5.74 -15.53
N LEU A 57 -7.46 6.55 -16.61
CA LEU A 57 -6.89 7.89 -16.61
C LEU A 57 -7.71 8.81 -17.53
N VAL A 58 -8.01 10.01 -17.07
CA VAL A 58 -8.62 11.08 -17.86
C VAL A 58 -7.66 12.26 -17.89
N PHE A 59 -7.16 12.62 -19.06
CA PHE A 59 -6.29 13.78 -19.26
C PHE A 59 -7.06 14.90 -19.95
N VAL A 60 -7.18 16.05 -19.29
CA VAL A 60 -7.94 17.19 -19.80
C VAL A 60 -6.98 18.30 -20.19
N GLN A 61 -6.95 18.63 -21.47
CA GLN A 61 -6.15 19.69 -22.06
C GLN A 61 -7.06 20.72 -22.73
N THR A 62 -7.96 21.28 -21.93
CA THR A 62 -8.84 22.38 -22.31
C THR A 62 -9.35 23.09 -21.05
N PRO A 63 -9.66 24.40 -21.11
CA PRO A 63 -10.24 25.11 -19.99
C PRO A 63 -11.60 24.54 -19.56
N LEU A 64 -11.94 24.71 -18.28
CA LEU A 64 -13.26 24.31 -17.78
C LEU A 64 -14.38 25.14 -18.44
N ALA A 65 -15.37 24.45 -19.01
CA ALA A 65 -16.59 25.02 -19.58
C ALA A 65 -17.82 24.23 -19.08
N GLU A 66 -19.02 24.82 -19.09
CA GLU A 66 -20.24 24.17 -18.56
C GLU A 66 -20.49 22.73 -19.09
N PRO A 67 -20.36 22.42 -20.40
CA PRO A 67 -20.53 21.05 -20.90
C PRO A 67 -19.50 20.05 -20.35
N MET A 68 -18.32 20.54 -19.93
CA MET A 68 -17.23 19.71 -19.42
C MET A 68 -17.55 19.16 -18.03
N GLU A 69 -18.25 19.92 -17.19
CA GLU A 69 -18.57 19.48 -15.83
C GLU A 69 -19.45 18.23 -15.81
N ALA A 70 -20.44 18.19 -16.72
CA ALA A 70 -21.30 17.02 -16.90
C ALA A 70 -20.50 15.80 -17.37
N LEU A 71 -19.54 15.99 -18.28
CA LEU A 71 -18.68 14.92 -18.77
C LEU A 71 -17.71 14.42 -17.71
N LEU A 72 -17.06 15.33 -16.98
CA LEU A 72 -16.18 14.98 -15.87
C LEU A 72 -16.93 14.18 -14.81
N THR A 73 -18.20 14.51 -14.54
CA THR A 73 -19.05 13.73 -13.63
C THR A 73 -19.26 12.28 -14.11
N LEU A 74 -19.28 12.08 -15.43
CA LEU A 74 -19.51 10.79 -16.07
C LEU A 74 -18.23 9.93 -16.16
N VAL A 75 -17.07 10.53 -16.41
CA VAL A 75 -15.80 9.80 -16.66
C VAL A 75 -14.83 9.79 -15.47
N SER A 76 -14.99 10.71 -14.52
CA SER A 76 -14.04 10.83 -13.41
C SER A 76 -14.38 9.88 -12.28
N THR A 77 -13.33 9.33 -11.69
CA THR A 77 -13.32 8.62 -10.42
C THR A 77 -12.19 9.22 -9.57
N PRO A 78 -12.18 9.04 -8.24
CA PRO A 78 -11.14 9.63 -7.41
C PRO A 78 -9.72 9.34 -7.91
N TYR A 79 -8.98 10.41 -8.19
CA TYR A 79 -7.60 10.47 -8.68
C TYR A 79 -7.33 10.03 -10.12
N ASN A 80 -8.33 9.59 -10.88
CA ASN A 80 -8.12 9.20 -12.28
C ASN A 80 -8.00 10.40 -13.22
N THR A 81 -8.43 11.60 -12.83
CA THR A 81 -8.42 12.78 -13.69
C THR A 81 -7.24 13.69 -13.40
N VAL A 82 -6.48 14.01 -14.44
CA VAL A 82 -5.40 15.00 -14.44
C VAL A 82 -5.70 16.11 -15.45
N VAL A 83 -5.46 17.36 -15.05
CA VAL A 83 -5.75 18.55 -15.87
C VAL A 83 -4.46 19.27 -16.23
N ASP A 84 -4.36 19.76 -17.46
CA ASP A 84 -3.23 20.57 -17.89
C ASP A 84 -3.17 21.86 -17.07
N HIS A 85 -2.05 22.07 -16.37
CA HIS A 85 -1.87 23.23 -15.50
C HIS A 85 -1.93 24.57 -16.25
N HIS A 86 -1.65 24.59 -17.56
CA HIS A 86 -1.76 25.80 -18.38
C HIS A 86 -3.23 26.22 -18.57
N ASP A 87 -4.14 25.26 -18.69
CA ASP A 87 -5.56 25.47 -18.92
C ASP A 87 -6.35 25.65 -17.61
N TRP A 88 -5.90 25.00 -16.53
CA TRP A 88 -6.56 24.99 -15.22
C TRP A 88 -5.73 25.78 -14.19
N GLN A 89 -5.85 27.11 -14.26
CA GLN A 89 -5.14 28.04 -13.38
C GLN A 89 -5.87 28.32 -12.05
N THR A 90 -5.26 29.14 -11.19
CA THR A 90 -5.65 29.45 -9.81
C THR A 90 -7.17 29.46 -9.53
N GLY A 91 -7.60 28.68 -8.54
CA GLY A 91 -8.98 28.67 -8.03
C GLY A 91 -9.79 27.41 -8.36
N TYR A 92 -9.38 26.61 -9.37
CA TYR A 92 -10.11 25.38 -9.72
C TYR A 92 -10.12 24.35 -8.57
N ALA A 93 -9.09 24.34 -7.72
CA ALA A 93 -8.99 23.43 -6.58
C ALA A 93 -10.14 23.56 -5.56
N ALA A 94 -10.85 24.70 -5.56
CA ALA A 94 -12.00 24.94 -4.70
C ALA A 94 -13.33 24.46 -5.30
N LEU A 95 -13.34 23.93 -6.53
CA LEU A 95 -14.54 23.41 -7.18
C LEU A 95 -14.94 22.07 -6.56
N GLU A 96 -16.25 21.88 -6.33
CA GLU A 96 -16.79 20.64 -5.75
C GLU A 96 -16.40 19.41 -6.56
N ILE A 97 -16.42 19.49 -7.89
CA ILE A 97 -16.02 18.39 -8.77
C ILE A 97 -14.55 18.00 -8.60
N VAL A 98 -13.68 18.98 -8.33
CA VAL A 98 -12.23 18.77 -8.14
C VAL A 98 -11.96 18.13 -6.80
N GLU A 99 -12.63 18.58 -5.74
CA GLU A 99 -12.56 17.95 -4.43
C GLU A 99 -13.10 16.51 -4.46
N LYS A 100 -14.26 16.32 -5.09
CA LYS A 100 -14.94 15.02 -5.17
C LYS A 100 -14.12 13.96 -5.88
N TYR A 101 -13.58 14.29 -7.05
CA TYR A 101 -12.80 13.35 -7.85
C TYR A 101 -11.29 13.48 -7.61
N ARG A 102 -10.86 14.32 -6.67
CA ARG A 102 -9.44 14.55 -6.37
C ARG A 102 -8.63 14.85 -7.64
N ILE A 103 -9.17 15.74 -8.47
CA ILE A 103 -8.57 16.13 -9.76
C ILE A 103 -7.26 16.89 -9.49
N ARG A 104 -6.19 16.53 -10.20
CA ARG A 104 -4.84 17.08 -9.97
C ARG A 104 -4.27 17.74 -11.22
N PRO A 105 -3.45 18.78 -11.08
CA PRO A 105 -2.75 19.35 -12.22
C PRO A 105 -1.64 18.41 -12.67
N ILE A 106 -1.32 18.45 -13.96
CA ILE A 106 -0.06 17.94 -14.50
C ILE A 106 0.84 19.11 -14.89
N ASP A 107 1.83 19.37 -14.03
CA ASP A 107 2.86 20.37 -14.27
C ASP A 107 3.96 19.79 -15.16
N TYR A 108 4.45 20.57 -16.12
CA TYR A 108 5.54 20.16 -17.01
C TYR A 108 6.21 21.39 -17.64
N THR A 109 7.50 21.27 -17.96
CA THR A 109 8.31 22.36 -18.52
C THR A 109 8.29 22.38 -20.05
N ASP A 110 8.18 21.21 -20.67
CA ASP A 110 8.05 21.05 -22.12
C ASP A 110 7.19 19.84 -22.48
N GLU A 111 6.87 19.72 -23.78
CA GLU A 111 6.01 18.67 -24.32
C GLU A 111 6.61 17.26 -24.12
N ALA A 112 7.94 17.13 -24.08
CA ALA A 112 8.59 15.84 -23.85
C ALA A 112 8.39 15.36 -22.41
N GLU A 113 8.46 16.26 -21.43
CA GLU A 113 8.14 15.97 -20.03
C GLU A 113 6.67 15.55 -19.87
N LEU A 114 5.73 16.27 -20.50
CA LEU A 114 4.31 15.88 -20.49
C LEU A 114 4.12 14.45 -21.01
N HIS A 115 4.72 14.14 -22.16
CA HIS A 115 4.63 12.81 -22.76
C HIS A 115 5.21 11.72 -21.85
N ASP A 116 6.38 11.95 -21.24
CA ASP A 116 6.98 10.96 -20.36
C ASP A 116 6.14 10.72 -19.11
N LYS A 117 5.55 11.77 -18.53
CA LYS A 117 4.60 11.64 -17.41
C LYS A 117 3.36 10.85 -17.82
N LEU A 118 2.70 11.17 -18.93
CA LEU A 118 1.53 10.42 -19.40
C LEU A 118 1.83 8.94 -19.65
N ILE A 119 3.00 8.62 -20.21
CA ILE A 119 3.45 7.24 -20.39
C ILE A 119 3.69 6.56 -19.03
N ALA A 120 4.32 7.24 -18.08
CA ALA A 120 4.58 6.73 -16.74
C ALA A 120 3.30 6.41 -15.97
N LEU A 121 2.24 7.19 -16.15
CA LEU A 121 0.94 6.96 -15.50
C LEU A 121 0.13 5.82 -16.12
N SER A 122 0.38 5.51 -17.40
CA SER A 122 -0.48 4.63 -18.19
C SER A 122 -0.08 3.16 -18.08
N PHE A 123 -0.37 2.54 -16.94
CA PHE A 123 -0.20 1.09 -16.77
C PHE A 123 -1.25 0.47 -15.85
N PRO A 124 -1.70 -0.76 -16.15
CA PRO A 124 -2.71 -1.45 -15.36
C PRO A 124 -2.14 -1.94 -14.02
N GLY A 125 -2.99 -1.90 -13.01
CA GLY A 125 -2.71 -2.47 -11.69
C GLY A 125 -1.64 -1.71 -10.89
N GLN A 126 -1.00 -2.46 -10.01
CA GLN A 126 0.00 -2.01 -9.05
C GLN A 126 1.01 -3.14 -8.83
N TYR A 127 2.26 -2.79 -8.54
CA TYR A 127 3.29 -3.78 -8.28
C TYR A 127 4.45 -3.19 -7.49
N GLY A 128 4.90 -3.95 -6.49
CA GLY A 128 6.21 -3.84 -5.90
C GLY A 128 6.74 -5.20 -5.47
N ASP A 129 8.05 -5.31 -5.38
CA ASP A 129 8.77 -6.45 -4.83
C ASP A 129 10.00 -5.95 -4.07
N LYS A 130 10.77 -6.87 -3.48
CA LYS A 130 11.96 -6.53 -2.72
C LYS A 130 13.00 -7.63 -2.73
N ILE A 131 14.23 -7.27 -2.41
CA ILE A 131 15.30 -8.21 -2.08
C ILE A 131 15.58 -8.22 -0.58
N SER A 132 15.67 -9.42 -0.02
CA SER A 132 15.80 -9.62 1.43
C SER A 132 17.25 -9.45 1.91
N PRO A 133 17.48 -8.86 3.10
CA PRO A 133 18.80 -8.77 3.73
C PRO A 133 19.36 -10.14 4.16
N ALA A 134 18.53 -11.20 4.22
CA ALA A 134 18.97 -12.56 4.52
C ALA A 134 19.86 -13.18 3.42
N HIS A 135 19.84 -12.61 2.21
CA HIS A 135 20.53 -13.16 1.04
C HIS A 135 21.58 -12.19 0.52
N THR A 136 22.62 -11.97 1.32
CA THR A 136 23.66 -10.98 1.07
C THR A 136 25.07 -11.60 1.05
N HIS A 137 26.00 -10.91 0.39
CA HIS A 137 27.45 -11.14 0.53
C HIS A 137 28.00 -10.04 1.42
N ILE A 138 28.76 -10.44 2.45
CA ILE A 138 29.45 -9.52 3.34
C ILE A 138 30.85 -9.28 2.81
N HIS A 139 31.27 -8.02 2.76
CA HIS A 139 32.58 -7.60 2.24
C HIS A 139 33.48 -6.98 3.31
N THR A 140 33.03 -6.94 4.56
CA THR A 140 33.77 -6.35 5.69
C THR A 140 34.91 -7.25 6.18
N SER A 141 35.86 -6.67 6.91
CA SER A 141 36.89 -7.43 7.63
C SER A 141 36.30 -8.17 8.85
N ASP A 142 37.06 -9.13 9.38
CA ASP A 142 36.70 -9.89 10.60
C ASP A 142 36.61 -9.01 11.86
N ALA A 143 37.09 -7.76 11.81
CA ALA A 143 36.98 -6.81 12.91
C ALA A 143 35.57 -6.21 13.05
N ILE A 144 34.75 -6.27 12.00
CA ILE A 144 33.36 -5.81 12.03
C ILE A 144 32.48 -6.95 12.55
N HIS A 145 31.73 -6.69 13.63
CA HIS A 145 30.78 -7.65 14.15
C HIS A 145 29.49 -7.62 13.32
N VAL A 146 29.13 -8.77 12.73
CA VAL A 146 27.95 -8.91 11.88
C VAL A 146 26.91 -9.82 12.53
N THR A 147 25.68 -9.35 12.64
CA THR A 147 24.53 -10.09 13.18
C THR A 147 23.39 -10.09 12.18
N TYR A 148 22.84 -11.27 11.87
CA TYR A 148 21.64 -11.40 11.03
C TYR A 148 20.40 -11.49 11.92
N TYR A 149 19.43 -10.62 11.66
CA TYR A 149 18.09 -10.66 12.25
C TYR A 149 17.10 -11.20 11.22
N GLY A 150 17.28 -12.48 10.86
CA GLY A 150 16.45 -13.18 9.88
C GLY A 150 16.34 -12.42 8.56
N HIS A 151 15.12 -12.27 8.04
CA HIS A 151 14.81 -11.49 6.84
C HIS A 151 14.56 -10.00 7.12
N LYS A 152 14.65 -9.54 8.38
CA LYS A 152 14.39 -8.14 8.74
C LYS A 152 15.58 -7.24 8.51
N ALA A 153 16.76 -7.60 9.02
CA ALA A 153 17.96 -6.76 8.89
C ALA A 153 19.27 -7.52 9.08
N VAL A 154 20.35 -6.98 8.52
CA VAL A 154 21.74 -7.29 8.93
C VAL A 154 22.30 -6.10 9.69
N ARG A 155 22.90 -6.36 10.84
CA ARG A 155 23.52 -5.35 11.70
C ARG A 155 25.03 -5.49 11.67
N PHE A 156 25.73 -4.38 11.49
CA PHE A 156 27.18 -4.27 11.50
C PHE A 156 27.60 -3.33 12.62
N VAL A 157 28.60 -3.71 13.41
CA VAL A 157 29.18 -2.88 14.48
C VAL A 157 30.69 -2.86 14.34
N GLY A 158 31.28 -1.67 14.28
CA GLY A 158 32.73 -1.51 14.29
C GLY A 158 33.20 -0.24 13.63
N ASP A 159 34.49 -0.23 13.29
CA ASP A 159 35.18 0.85 12.58
C ASP A 159 35.39 0.47 11.11
N PHE A 160 34.69 1.17 10.21
CA PHE A 160 34.78 0.99 8.77
C PHE A 160 35.95 1.77 8.13
N GLY A 161 36.69 2.54 8.93
CA GLY A 161 37.85 3.35 8.49
C GLY A 161 37.46 4.67 7.83
N ASP A 162 38.46 5.49 7.48
CA ASP A 162 38.22 6.89 7.06
C ASP A 162 37.65 7.06 5.64
N THR A 163 37.64 5.98 4.84
CA THR A 163 37.21 5.99 3.44
C THR A 163 36.13 4.95 3.21
N PHE A 164 35.16 5.24 2.34
CA PHE A 164 34.09 4.30 2.00
C PHE A 164 34.62 2.94 1.54
N CYS A 165 34.35 1.89 2.32
CA CYS A 165 34.64 0.51 1.98
C CYS A 165 33.36 -0.29 1.76
N PRO A 166 33.33 -1.27 0.85
CA PRO A 166 32.19 -2.16 0.68
C PRO A 166 31.83 -2.90 1.98
N VAL A 167 30.55 -2.89 2.35
CA VAL A 167 30.01 -3.57 3.53
C VAL A 167 29.22 -4.79 3.13
N LEU A 168 28.26 -4.63 2.23
CA LEU A 168 27.49 -5.74 1.69
C LEU A 168 27.08 -5.53 0.23
N SER A 169 26.62 -6.61 -0.39
CA SER A 169 25.80 -6.57 -1.61
C SER A 169 24.74 -7.66 -1.57
N TRP A 170 23.56 -7.40 -2.13
CA TRP A 170 22.55 -8.45 -2.27
C TRP A 170 22.97 -9.48 -3.32
N ARG A 171 22.61 -10.74 -3.10
CA ARG A 171 22.87 -11.85 -4.03
C ARG A 171 21.89 -11.87 -5.20
N GLN A 172 20.68 -11.41 -4.93
CA GLN A 172 19.59 -11.33 -5.90
C GLN A 172 19.54 -9.93 -6.49
N ASN A 173 19.13 -9.86 -7.75
CA ASN A 173 18.90 -8.61 -8.45
C ASN A 173 17.40 -8.32 -8.48
N LEU A 174 17.06 -7.04 -8.44
CA LEU A 174 15.72 -6.57 -8.81
C LEU A 174 15.65 -6.40 -10.33
N ILE A 175 14.44 -6.33 -10.88
CA ILE A 175 14.24 -6.08 -12.31
C ILE A 175 13.93 -4.59 -12.51
N TYR A 176 14.66 -3.98 -13.45
CA TYR A 176 14.30 -2.70 -14.04
C TYR A 176 13.37 -2.98 -15.22
N ASP A 177 12.08 -2.64 -15.09
CA ASP A 177 11.09 -2.90 -16.13
C ASP A 177 11.21 -1.89 -17.27
N LYS A 178 11.30 -2.42 -18.49
CA LYS A 178 11.24 -1.63 -19.71
C LYS A 178 10.02 -0.72 -19.72
N ASP A 179 10.24 0.51 -20.15
CA ASP A 179 9.21 1.53 -20.34
C ASP A 179 8.39 1.87 -19.08
N LYS A 180 8.95 1.62 -17.88
CA LYS A 180 8.38 2.05 -16.59
C LYS A 180 9.33 2.98 -15.84
N VAL A 181 8.75 3.87 -15.02
CA VAL A 181 9.51 4.56 -13.97
C VAL A 181 9.55 3.62 -12.77
N ILE A 182 10.75 3.42 -12.21
CA ILE A 182 10.97 2.51 -11.10
C ILE A 182 11.38 3.30 -9.86
N GLU A 183 10.70 3.06 -8.75
CA GLU A 183 11.12 3.56 -7.43
C GLU A 183 11.90 2.48 -6.69
N VAL A 184 13.04 2.87 -6.10
CA VAL A 184 13.87 2.02 -5.26
C VAL A 184 13.97 2.63 -3.86
N TRP A 185 13.60 1.86 -2.84
CA TRP A 185 13.61 2.28 -1.44
C TRP A 185 14.37 1.28 -0.56
N PRO A 186 15.59 1.62 -0.11
CA PRO A 186 16.31 0.80 0.86
C PRO A 186 15.89 1.13 2.31
N GLU A 187 15.60 0.08 3.09
CA GLU A 187 15.48 0.16 4.55
C GLU A 187 16.89 0.18 5.19
N PHE A 188 17.20 1.20 5.98
CA PHE A 188 18.43 1.26 6.78
C PHE A 188 18.32 2.26 7.94
N HIS A 189 19.21 2.16 8.93
CA HIS A 189 19.50 3.24 9.87
C HIS A 189 20.91 3.10 10.44
N THR A 190 21.42 4.21 10.94
CA THR A 190 22.80 4.37 11.45
C THR A 190 22.77 4.88 12.88
N GLU A 191 23.76 4.46 13.68
CA GLU A 191 24.01 4.98 15.03
C GLU A 191 25.50 5.32 15.18
N GLY A 192 25.80 6.49 15.75
CA GLY A 192 27.16 7.01 15.89
C GLY A 192 27.59 7.88 14.70
N ASP A 193 28.88 7.92 14.43
CA ASP A 193 29.48 8.78 13.39
C ASP A 193 29.60 8.07 12.03
N VAL A 194 29.00 6.89 11.88
CA VAL A 194 29.06 6.09 10.65
C VAL A 194 28.27 6.76 9.53
N GLU A 195 28.81 6.72 8.32
CA GLU A 195 28.13 7.17 7.12
C GLU A 195 27.97 6.03 6.11
N LEU A 196 26.86 6.05 5.36
CA LEU A 196 26.54 5.07 4.34
C LEU A 196 26.43 5.66 2.94
N GLU A 197 26.81 4.84 1.96
CA GLU A 197 26.48 5.06 0.55
C GLU A 197 25.92 3.78 -0.08
N TYR A 198 24.82 3.92 -0.80
CA TYR A 198 24.29 2.89 -1.67
C TYR A 198 24.83 3.08 -3.09
N VAL A 199 25.36 1.99 -3.65
CA VAL A 199 25.78 1.91 -5.05
C VAL A 199 24.76 1.07 -5.79
N VAL A 200 23.91 1.72 -6.57
CA VAL A 200 22.88 1.10 -7.41
C VAL A 200 23.37 1.06 -8.84
N ARG A 201 23.32 -0.11 -9.49
CA ARG A 201 23.75 -0.26 -10.88
C ARG A 201 22.67 -0.91 -11.72
N LEU A 202 22.45 -0.36 -12.91
CA LEU A 202 21.71 -1.05 -13.96
C LEU A 202 22.70 -1.93 -14.73
N MET A 203 22.49 -3.24 -14.67
CA MET A 203 23.28 -4.24 -15.38
C MET A 203 22.47 -4.77 -16.55
N SER A 204 23.10 -4.87 -17.73
CA SER A 204 22.44 -5.45 -18.89
C SER A 204 22.07 -6.91 -18.63
N LEU A 205 20.94 -7.34 -19.21
CA LEU A 205 20.60 -8.76 -19.31
C LEU A 205 21.60 -9.52 -20.20
N ASN A 206 22.31 -8.82 -21.08
CA ASN A 206 23.44 -9.34 -21.85
C ASN A 206 24.74 -9.13 -21.07
N PRO A 207 25.40 -10.20 -20.57
CA PRO A 207 26.61 -10.06 -19.76
C PRO A 207 27.77 -9.34 -20.46
N GLU A 208 27.84 -9.37 -21.80
CA GLU A 208 28.89 -8.71 -22.58
C GLU A 208 28.81 -7.18 -22.52
N GLU A 209 27.61 -6.62 -22.33
CA GLU A 209 27.40 -5.17 -22.18
C GLU A 209 27.74 -4.67 -20.78
N GLY A 210 27.66 -5.55 -19.77
CA GLY A 210 28.06 -5.24 -18.39
C GLY A 210 27.18 -4.17 -17.72
N VAL A 211 27.83 -3.17 -17.12
CA VAL A 211 27.18 -2.07 -16.38
C VAL A 211 26.70 -1.02 -17.37
N LEU A 212 25.40 -0.74 -17.38
CA LEU A 212 24.79 0.31 -18.19
C LEU A 212 24.88 1.68 -17.50
N GLU A 213 24.48 1.74 -16.23
CA GLU A 213 24.44 2.98 -15.43
C GLU A 213 24.83 2.69 -13.97
N THR A 214 25.41 3.68 -13.28
CA THR A 214 25.76 3.60 -11.85
C THR A 214 25.32 4.86 -11.13
N PHE A 215 24.60 4.67 -10.02
CA PHE A 215 24.17 5.70 -9.10
C PHE A 215 24.86 5.47 -7.75
N VAL A 216 25.47 6.51 -7.21
CA VAL A 216 26.07 6.50 -5.87
C VAL A 216 25.27 7.49 -5.03
N LEU A 217 24.64 6.99 -3.97
CA LEU A 217 23.65 7.72 -3.18
C LEU A 217 24.08 7.75 -1.73
N SER A 218 24.24 8.95 -1.18
CA SER A 218 24.38 9.15 0.26
C SER A 218 23.05 8.91 0.99
N GLU A 219 23.09 8.87 2.32
CA GLU A 219 21.89 8.81 3.15
C GLU A 219 20.92 9.97 2.87
N ASP A 220 21.44 11.20 2.73
CA ASP A 220 20.65 12.39 2.40
C ASP A 220 19.99 12.27 1.02
N ALA A 221 20.69 11.72 0.02
CA ALA A 221 20.14 11.49 -1.31
C ALA A 221 19.02 10.43 -1.31
N LEU A 222 18.98 9.60 -0.26
CA LEU A 222 17.94 8.61 0.01
C LEU A 222 16.89 9.11 1.00
N ALA A 223 16.81 10.42 1.29
CA ALA A 223 15.67 10.95 2.06
C ALA A 223 14.34 10.61 1.37
N GLU A 224 14.33 10.59 0.03
CA GLU A 224 13.23 10.10 -0.81
C GLU A 224 13.65 8.86 -1.61
N PRO A 225 12.70 8.09 -2.18
CA PRO A 225 13.01 6.95 -3.03
C PRO A 225 13.80 7.38 -4.27
N LEU A 226 14.79 6.56 -4.65
CA LEU A 226 15.48 6.72 -5.93
C LEU A 226 14.48 6.44 -7.06
N ARG A 227 14.21 7.44 -7.89
CA ARG A 227 13.40 7.29 -9.11
C ARG A 227 14.30 7.08 -10.31
N LEU A 228 14.25 5.88 -10.88
CA LEU A 228 14.89 5.55 -12.14
C LEU A 228 13.93 5.89 -13.29
N SER A 229 14.31 6.87 -14.10
CA SER A 229 13.55 7.31 -15.28
C SER A 229 13.43 6.19 -16.31
N ARG A 230 12.38 6.26 -17.13
CA ARG A 230 12.04 5.28 -18.14
C ARG A 230 13.17 5.01 -19.17
N ARG A 231 13.30 3.76 -19.59
CA ARG A 231 14.29 3.29 -20.60
C ARG A 231 13.66 2.24 -21.52
N PRO A 232 14.11 2.15 -22.79
CA PRO A 232 13.54 1.25 -23.79
C PRO A 232 14.01 -0.22 -23.67
N TYR A 233 14.61 -0.60 -22.54
CA TYR A 233 15.20 -1.90 -22.27
C TYR A 233 14.87 -2.38 -20.85
N THR A 234 14.94 -3.70 -20.65
CA THR A 234 14.90 -4.32 -19.32
C THR A 234 16.33 -4.54 -18.84
N ALA A 235 16.58 -4.35 -17.55
CA ALA A 235 17.90 -4.54 -16.94
C ALA A 235 17.76 -5.16 -15.54
N TYR A 236 18.88 -5.62 -14.97
CA TYR A 236 18.96 -5.94 -13.55
C TYR A 236 19.32 -4.68 -12.76
N ILE A 237 18.66 -4.46 -11.64
CA ILE A 237 19.07 -3.49 -10.62
C ILE A 237 19.88 -4.26 -9.58
N THR A 238 21.16 -3.93 -9.47
CA THR A 238 22.08 -4.54 -8.51
C THR A 238 22.53 -3.50 -7.49
N ILE A 239 22.62 -3.89 -6.22
CA ILE A 239 22.80 -2.94 -5.13
C ILE A 239 23.91 -3.44 -4.21
N ALA A 240 24.81 -2.52 -3.86
CA ALA A 240 25.82 -2.70 -2.84
C ALA A 240 25.81 -1.51 -1.87
N VAL A 241 26.30 -1.72 -0.65
CA VAL A 241 26.42 -0.68 0.37
C VAL A 241 27.89 -0.51 0.73
N ARG A 242 28.32 0.73 0.89
CA ARG A 242 29.60 1.10 1.45
C ARG A 242 29.38 1.87 2.75
N ALA A 243 30.33 1.76 3.68
CA ALA A 243 30.34 2.55 4.90
C ALA A 243 31.73 3.11 5.18
N ARG A 244 31.79 4.14 6.01
CA ARG A 244 33.02 4.69 6.61
C ARG A 244 32.75 5.17 8.02
N TYR A 245 33.83 5.44 8.77
CA TYR A 245 33.85 5.82 10.17
C TYR A 245 33.35 4.71 11.10
N SER A 246 33.12 5.03 12.37
CA SER A 246 32.79 4.06 13.41
C SER A 246 31.36 4.20 13.88
N GLY A 247 30.67 3.06 14.04
CA GLY A 247 29.29 3.07 14.53
C GLY A 247 28.56 1.75 14.34
N VAL A 248 27.24 1.85 14.29
CA VAL A 248 26.32 0.73 14.05
C VAL A 248 25.53 1.01 12.78
N VAL A 249 25.44 -0.01 11.92
CA VAL A 249 24.71 0.06 10.66
C VAL A 249 23.69 -1.06 10.62
N HIS A 250 22.43 -0.71 10.41
CA HIS A 250 21.34 -1.66 10.21
C HIS A 250 20.85 -1.57 8.77
N ILE A 251 20.85 -2.69 8.06
CA ILE A 251 20.46 -2.75 6.64
C ILE A 251 19.35 -3.77 6.46
N GLY A 252 18.19 -3.30 6.02
CA GLY A 252 16.98 -4.07 5.80
C GLY A 252 16.76 -4.48 4.35
N ALA A 253 15.51 -4.63 3.94
CA ALA A 253 15.17 -4.93 2.55
C ALA A 253 15.43 -3.75 1.61
N VAL A 254 15.57 -4.04 0.32
CA VAL A 254 15.47 -3.00 -0.72
C VAL A 254 14.25 -3.27 -1.58
N HIS A 255 13.33 -2.33 -1.53
CA HIS A 255 12.06 -2.37 -2.24
C HIS A 255 12.22 -1.78 -3.64
N LYS A 256 11.50 -2.35 -4.60
CA LYS A 256 11.33 -1.81 -5.95
C LYS A 256 9.85 -1.75 -6.29
N ARG A 257 9.40 -0.64 -6.85
CA ARG A 257 7.98 -0.39 -7.20
C ARG A 257 7.85 0.20 -8.58
N LEU A 258 6.75 -0.13 -9.25
CA LEU A 258 6.32 0.63 -10.42
C LEU A 258 5.78 1.98 -9.94
N SER A 259 6.38 3.06 -10.39
CA SER A 259 6.05 4.41 -9.93
C SER A 259 5.03 5.07 -10.85
N ARG A 260 4.06 5.75 -10.23
CA ARG A 260 3.19 6.72 -10.89
C ARG A 260 3.68 8.15 -10.58
N ILE A 261 4.98 8.29 -10.35
CA ILE A 261 5.69 9.54 -10.04
C ILE A 261 4.98 10.30 -8.90
N GLU A 262 4.76 11.61 -9.03
CA GLU A 262 4.00 12.41 -8.07
C GLU A 262 2.49 12.09 -8.01
N PHE A 263 1.95 11.26 -8.91
CA PHE A 263 0.52 10.96 -8.98
C PHE A 263 0.09 9.74 -8.17
N GLY A 264 1.00 9.03 -7.51
CA GLY A 264 0.64 8.09 -6.47
C GLY A 264 1.60 6.94 -6.27
N GLN A 265 1.43 6.28 -5.14
CA GLN A 265 2.15 5.10 -4.70
C GLN A 265 1.28 3.88 -4.97
N LEU A 266 1.76 2.97 -5.81
CA LEU A 266 1.06 1.76 -6.27
C LEU A 266 -0.18 2.09 -7.16
N LEU A 267 -1.22 2.71 -6.58
CA LEU A 267 -2.41 3.21 -7.27
C LEU A 267 -2.30 4.73 -7.53
N LEU A 268 -3.06 5.24 -8.51
CA LEU A 268 -3.25 6.69 -8.65
C LEU A 268 -3.90 7.22 -7.37
N GLY A 269 -3.29 8.23 -6.75
CA GLY A 269 -3.74 8.77 -5.46
C GLY A 269 -3.34 7.96 -4.24
N GLY A 270 -2.61 6.85 -4.40
CA GLY A 270 -2.01 6.16 -3.27
C GLY A 270 -0.92 7.01 -2.63
N GLU A 271 -0.81 6.95 -1.32
CA GLU A 271 0.12 7.71 -0.52
C GLU A 271 0.95 6.79 0.37
N ARG A 272 2.03 7.33 0.92
CA ARG A 272 3.04 6.59 1.69
C ARG A 272 3.36 7.33 2.98
N PHE A 273 3.42 6.60 4.07
CA PHE A 273 3.98 7.05 5.33
C PHE A 273 5.33 6.35 5.55
N VAL A 274 6.28 7.06 6.17
CA VAL A 274 7.60 6.54 6.52
C VAL A 274 7.92 6.96 7.94
N ASP A 275 8.34 6.02 8.79
CA ASP A 275 8.78 6.33 10.16
C ASP A 275 10.28 6.68 10.24
N ASP A 276 10.74 6.97 11.46
CA ASP A 276 12.15 7.29 11.74
C ASP A 276 13.13 6.15 11.44
N ARG A 277 12.65 4.93 11.25
CA ARG A 277 13.42 3.73 10.90
C ARG A 277 13.28 3.36 9.43
N ARG A 278 12.72 4.25 8.62
CA ARG A 278 12.46 4.05 7.18
C ARG A 278 11.45 2.92 6.91
N GLU A 279 10.72 2.49 7.91
CA GLU A 279 9.63 1.54 7.79
C GLU A 279 8.40 2.26 7.24
N GLU A 280 7.71 1.63 6.31
CA GLU A 280 6.63 2.29 5.57
C GLU A 280 5.31 1.54 5.66
N PHE A 281 4.22 2.28 5.48
CA PHE A 281 2.93 1.72 5.08
C PHE A 281 2.35 2.59 3.97
N PHE A 282 1.51 1.97 3.16
CA PHE A 282 0.77 2.64 2.12
C PHE A 282 -0.67 2.86 2.55
N TYR A 283 -1.25 3.97 2.09
CA TYR A 283 -2.67 4.22 2.26
C TYR A 283 -3.29 4.80 0.99
N TYR A 284 -4.57 4.50 0.76
CA TYR A 284 -5.33 5.02 -0.38
C TYR A 284 -6.73 5.41 0.09
N PHE A 285 -7.10 6.67 -0.09
CA PHE A 285 -8.38 7.21 0.36
C PHE A 285 -9.32 7.50 -0.80
N ASN A 286 -10.44 6.79 -0.91
CA ASN A 286 -11.51 7.15 -1.82
C ASN A 286 -12.62 7.90 -1.07
N PRO A 287 -12.93 9.16 -1.42
CA PRO A 287 -13.94 9.94 -0.71
C PRO A 287 -15.40 9.50 -0.98
N GLY A 288 -15.65 8.64 -1.98
CA GLY A 288 -16.98 8.13 -2.28
C GLY A 288 -18.02 9.23 -2.48
N ASP A 289 -19.14 9.12 -1.79
CA ASP A 289 -20.26 10.06 -1.81
C ASP A 289 -20.24 11.08 -0.66
N PHE A 290 -19.12 11.19 0.08
CA PHE A 290 -18.94 12.04 1.27
C PHE A 290 -19.97 11.80 2.38
N LYS A 291 -20.65 10.65 2.41
CA LYS A 291 -21.61 10.30 3.46
C LYS A 291 -21.07 9.16 4.34
N PRO A 292 -21.37 9.13 5.66
CA PRO A 292 -20.91 8.06 6.54
C PRO A 292 -21.32 6.65 6.07
N PRO A 293 -20.54 5.61 6.39
CA PRO A 293 -19.28 5.64 7.15
C PRO A 293 -18.04 5.74 6.26
N LEU A 294 -16.90 6.08 6.87
CA LEU A 294 -15.59 5.72 6.34
C LEU A 294 -15.33 4.22 6.57
N ASN A 295 -15.10 3.46 5.50
CA ASN A 295 -14.74 2.04 5.58
C ASN A 295 -13.22 1.88 5.50
N VAL A 296 -12.58 1.58 6.63
CA VAL A 296 -11.13 1.35 6.72
C VAL A 296 -10.85 -0.14 6.53
N TYR A 297 -10.04 -0.48 5.53
CA TYR A 297 -9.65 -1.86 5.22
C TYR A 297 -8.13 -2.03 5.34
N PHE A 298 -7.71 -2.90 6.24
CA PHE A 298 -6.33 -3.33 6.39
C PHE A 298 -6.09 -4.54 5.48
N SER A 299 -5.11 -4.42 4.57
CA SER A 299 -4.71 -5.50 3.67
C SER A 299 -4.16 -6.72 4.46
N GLY A 300 -4.37 -7.90 3.91
CA GLY A 300 -3.77 -9.14 4.35
C GLY A 300 -2.30 -9.27 3.95
N TYR A 301 -1.72 -10.44 4.25
CA TYR A 301 -0.34 -10.77 3.90
C TYR A 301 -0.18 -10.90 2.38
N ARG A 302 0.85 -10.28 1.81
CA ARG A 302 1.18 -10.40 0.38
C ARG A 302 2.64 -10.07 0.06
N GLU A 303 3.31 -10.94 -0.67
CA GLU A 303 4.71 -10.73 -1.08
C GLU A 303 4.85 -9.63 -2.13
N ALA A 304 4.02 -9.69 -3.18
CA ALA A 304 3.93 -8.64 -4.17
C ALA A 304 3.21 -7.46 -3.55
N GLU A 305 3.87 -6.32 -3.39
CA GLU A 305 3.33 -5.16 -2.67
C GLU A 305 2.14 -4.53 -3.39
N GLY A 306 1.21 -3.99 -2.61
CA GLY A 306 -0.01 -3.40 -3.14
C GLY A 306 -1.13 -3.31 -2.11
N PHE A 307 -2.20 -2.61 -2.46
CA PHE A 307 -3.46 -2.63 -1.74
C PHE A 307 -4.31 -3.85 -2.10
N GLU A 308 -5.03 -4.39 -1.12
CA GLU A 308 -6.08 -5.38 -1.36
C GLU A 308 -7.49 -4.75 -1.28
N ALA A 309 -8.49 -5.51 -1.74
CA ALA A 309 -9.90 -5.20 -1.58
C ALA A 309 -10.40 -3.86 -2.16
N TYR A 310 -9.65 -3.21 -3.06
CA TYR A 310 -10.09 -1.97 -3.72
C TYR A 310 -11.52 -2.07 -4.29
N TYR A 311 -11.76 -3.05 -5.16
CA TYR A 311 -13.08 -3.22 -5.79
C TYR A 311 -14.16 -3.63 -4.80
N LEU A 312 -13.80 -4.42 -3.79
CA LEU A 312 -14.72 -4.87 -2.74
C LEU A 312 -15.18 -3.68 -1.88
N MET A 313 -14.27 -2.79 -1.50
CA MET A 313 -14.60 -1.55 -0.80
C MET A 313 -15.38 -0.57 -1.69
N GLN A 314 -15.00 -0.45 -2.97
CA GLN A 314 -15.69 0.41 -3.94
C GLN A 314 -17.18 0.03 -4.11
N GLN A 315 -17.49 -1.27 -4.12
CA GLN A 315 -18.85 -1.78 -4.27
C GLN A 315 -19.78 -1.39 -3.11
N LEU A 316 -19.24 -1.00 -1.94
CA LEU A 316 -20.05 -0.56 -0.80
C LEU A 316 -20.69 0.82 -1.02
N GLY A 317 -20.28 1.56 -2.04
CA GLY A 317 -20.87 2.86 -2.40
C GLY A 317 -20.69 3.93 -1.32
N ALA A 318 -19.64 3.82 -0.50
CA ALA A 318 -19.34 4.70 0.62
C ALA A 318 -17.84 5.07 0.61
N PRO A 319 -17.42 6.13 1.33
CA PRO A 319 -16.00 6.47 1.47
C PRO A 319 -15.20 5.29 2.03
N PHE A 320 -13.98 5.09 1.56
CA PHE A 320 -13.11 4.02 2.07
C PHE A 320 -11.64 4.40 2.10
N LEU A 321 -10.90 3.79 3.02
CA LEU A 321 -9.47 3.96 3.20
C LEU A 321 -8.83 2.56 3.19
N LEU A 322 -7.94 2.31 2.25
CA LEU A 322 -7.13 1.09 2.23
C LEU A 322 -5.80 1.36 2.94
N ILE A 323 -5.31 0.40 3.72
CA ILE A 323 -3.99 0.45 4.36
C ILE A 323 -3.25 -0.84 4.00
N SER A 324 -1.96 -0.74 3.64
CA SER A 324 -1.12 -1.88 3.27
C SER A 324 0.26 -1.79 3.92
N ASP A 325 0.75 -2.92 4.41
CA ASP A 325 2.04 -3.06 5.09
C ASP A 325 3.01 -3.85 4.18
N PRO A 326 4.02 -3.20 3.58
CA PRO A 326 4.98 -3.84 2.69
C PRO A 326 6.19 -4.41 3.42
N ARG A 327 6.27 -4.41 4.75
CA ARG A 327 7.52 -4.75 5.46
C ARG A 327 7.75 -6.27 5.51
N ILE A 328 9.00 -6.66 5.77
CA ILE A 328 9.44 -8.07 5.87
C ILE A 328 9.04 -8.82 4.58
N GLN A 329 8.48 -10.03 4.64
CA GLN A 329 8.16 -10.80 3.44
C GLN A 329 6.89 -10.28 2.76
N GLY A 330 5.83 -10.05 3.53
CA GLY A 330 4.54 -9.61 3.00
C GLY A 330 3.65 -8.87 4.00
N GLY A 331 4.26 -8.22 4.98
CA GLY A 331 3.60 -7.45 6.03
C GLY A 331 4.00 -7.89 7.43
N ALA A 332 4.05 -6.95 8.36
CA ALA A 332 4.42 -7.13 9.76
C ALA A 332 3.25 -6.79 10.71
N PHE A 333 2.04 -7.19 10.32
CA PHE A 333 0.82 -7.04 11.11
C PHE A 333 0.53 -5.60 11.55
N TYR A 334 1.03 -4.61 10.81
CA TYR A 334 0.88 -3.18 11.11
C TYR A 334 1.50 -2.74 12.44
N LEU A 335 2.22 -3.61 13.15
CA LEU A 335 2.92 -3.24 14.37
C LEU A 335 4.27 -2.62 14.02
N GLY A 336 4.76 -1.68 14.82
CA GLY A 336 6.03 -1.02 14.51
C GLY A 336 6.57 -0.19 15.65
N SER A 337 7.36 0.83 15.29
CA SER A 337 7.73 1.90 16.22
C SER A 337 6.48 2.67 16.68
N THR A 338 6.61 3.43 17.77
CA THR A 338 5.54 4.34 18.21
C THR A 338 5.17 5.34 17.11
N THR A 339 6.16 5.83 16.34
CA THR A 339 5.95 6.73 15.20
C THR A 339 5.10 6.06 14.12
N TYR A 340 5.42 4.83 13.75
CA TYR A 340 4.69 4.04 12.77
C TYR A 340 3.23 3.82 13.17
N GLU A 341 2.99 3.32 14.38
CA GLU A 341 1.63 3.01 14.84
C GLU A 341 0.78 4.27 15.05
N ASN A 342 1.40 5.39 15.46
CA ASN A 342 0.71 6.67 15.52
C ASN A 342 0.44 7.23 14.12
N GLY A 343 1.32 6.99 13.15
CA GLY A 343 1.09 7.34 11.75
C GLY A 343 -0.19 6.72 11.20
N ILE A 344 -0.42 5.42 11.45
CA ILE A 344 -1.65 4.74 11.04
C ILE A 344 -2.88 5.41 11.64
N LYS A 345 -2.87 5.68 12.95
CA LYS A 345 -3.99 6.35 13.64
C LYS A 345 -4.23 7.76 13.08
N GLN A 346 -3.15 8.51 12.85
CA GLN A 346 -3.20 9.86 12.33
C GLN A 346 -3.82 9.91 10.93
N VAL A 347 -3.42 9.02 10.02
CA VAL A 347 -4.00 8.95 8.66
C VAL A 347 -5.50 8.69 8.72
N ILE A 348 -5.95 7.74 9.56
CA ILE A 348 -7.39 7.46 9.71
C ILE A 348 -8.14 8.67 10.26
N GLN A 349 -7.61 9.29 11.32
CA GLN A 349 -8.21 10.48 11.95
C GLN A 349 -8.26 11.69 11.00
N GLN A 350 -7.21 11.92 10.21
CA GLN A 350 -7.17 12.96 9.18
C GLN A 350 -8.16 12.69 8.05
N THR A 351 -8.35 11.43 7.68
CA THR A 351 -9.35 11.04 6.68
C THR A 351 -10.76 11.31 7.19
N LEU A 352 -11.07 10.95 8.45
CA LEU A 352 -12.34 11.29 9.08
C LEU A 352 -12.55 12.81 9.15
N ALA A 353 -11.53 13.58 9.55
CA ALA A 353 -11.59 15.04 9.60
C ALA A 353 -11.85 15.65 8.21
N THR A 354 -11.21 15.11 7.16
CA THR A 354 -11.43 15.52 5.77
C THR A 354 -12.87 15.30 5.32
N LEU A 355 -13.52 14.23 5.79
CA LEU A 355 -14.92 13.95 5.51
C LEU A 355 -15.89 14.70 6.44
N GLY A 356 -15.39 15.38 7.48
CA GLY A 356 -16.22 15.97 8.53
C GLY A 356 -16.92 14.92 9.41
N PHE A 357 -16.39 13.71 9.48
CA PHE A 357 -16.96 12.58 10.21
C PHE A 357 -16.43 12.50 11.64
N HIS A 358 -17.28 12.04 12.55
CA HIS A 358 -16.89 11.69 13.91
C HIS A 358 -16.27 10.28 13.95
N HIS A 359 -15.60 9.93 15.06
CA HIS A 359 -14.87 8.66 15.18
C HIS A 359 -15.77 7.42 15.04
N ASP A 360 -17.04 7.53 15.44
CA ASP A 360 -18.07 6.51 15.30
C ASP A 360 -18.79 6.55 13.93
N ALA A 361 -18.36 7.39 13.00
CA ALA A 361 -18.80 7.33 11.60
C ALA A 361 -17.81 6.50 10.75
N CYS A 362 -17.30 5.41 11.32
CA CYS A 362 -16.25 4.58 10.76
C CYS A 362 -16.48 3.07 11.01
N ILE A 363 -16.11 2.25 10.04
CA ILE A 363 -16.03 0.78 10.16
C ILE A 363 -14.59 0.36 9.89
N PHE A 364 -14.00 -0.43 10.78
CA PHE A 364 -12.66 -1.01 10.61
C PHE A 364 -12.80 -2.45 10.14
N SER A 365 -11.92 -2.90 9.26
CA SER A 365 -12.04 -4.24 8.71
C SER A 365 -10.76 -4.83 8.16
N GLY A 366 -10.75 -6.15 8.05
CA GLY A 366 -9.67 -6.90 7.43
C GLY A 366 -9.84 -8.41 7.54
N LEU A 367 -9.10 -9.13 6.70
CA LEU A 367 -9.03 -10.59 6.68
C LEU A 367 -7.62 -11.07 7.05
N SER A 368 -7.51 -12.15 7.82
CA SER A 368 -6.21 -12.73 8.21
C SER A 368 -5.29 -11.69 8.85
N MET A 369 -4.14 -11.34 8.26
CA MET A 369 -3.26 -10.30 8.81
C MET A 369 -3.98 -8.95 8.99
N GLY A 370 -4.88 -8.57 8.07
CA GLY A 370 -5.66 -7.35 8.17
C GLY A 370 -6.61 -7.33 9.36
N SER A 371 -7.08 -8.49 9.82
CA SER A 371 -7.94 -8.58 10.99
C SER A 371 -7.24 -8.10 12.27
N PHE A 372 -5.93 -8.31 12.37
CA PHE A 372 -5.12 -7.82 13.48
C PHE A 372 -5.13 -6.29 13.50
N GLY A 373 -4.80 -5.66 12.36
CA GLY A 373 -4.80 -4.20 12.24
C GLY A 373 -6.18 -3.61 12.57
N ALA A 374 -7.25 -4.20 12.04
CA ALA A 374 -8.61 -3.76 12.31
C ALA A 374 -8.99 -3.82 13.80
N LEU A 375 -8.68 -4.92 14.49
CA LEU A 375 -8.96 -5.09 15.93
C LEU A 375 -8.05 -4.20 16.79
N TYR A 376 -6.75 -4.18 16.51
CA TYR A 376 -5.74 -3.47 17.31
C TYR A 376 -5.92 -1.94 17.24
N TYR A 377 -6.12 -1.39 16.03
CA TYR A 377 -6.37 0.05 15.88
C TYR A 377 -7.82 0.42 16.17
N GLY A 378 -8.79 -0.47 15.88
CA GLY A 378 -10.18 -0.27 16.25
C GLY A 378 -10.36 -0.12 17.76
N ALA A 379 -9.69 -0.95 18.56
CA ALA A 379 -9.67 -0.85 20.02
C ALA A 379 -9.15 0.52 20.54
N GLN A 380 -8.33 1.22 19.76
CA GLN A 380 -7.77 2.53 20.12
C GLN A 380 -8.58 3.71 19.58
N LEU A 381 -9.32 3.51 18.49
CA LEU A 381 -10.04 4.56 17.77
C LEU A 381 -11.57 4.51 17.93
N HIS A 382 -12.07 3.48 18.61
CA HIS A 382 -13.47 3.36 19.06
C HIS A 382 -14.49 3.50 17.91
N PRO A 383 -14.35 2.76 16.79
CA PRO A 383 -15.24 2.90 15.65
C PRO A 383 -16.63 2.35 15.95
N LYS A 384 -17.59 2.61 15.04
CA LYS A 384 -18.93 2.01 15.18
C LYS A 384 -18.91 0.50 15.06
N ALA A 385 -18.03 -0.02 14.21
CA ALA A 385 -17.89 -1.44 14.03
C ALA A 385 -16.48 -1.87 13.63
N ILE A 386 -16.14 -3.12 13.97
CA ILE A 386 -14.92 -3.81 13.55
C ILE A 386 -15.32 -5.15 12.90
N ASN A 387 -15.38 -5.19 11.56
CA ASN A 387 -15.76 -6.38 10.79
C ASN A 387 -14.51 -7.17 10.40
N VAL A 388 -14.34 -8.38 10.93
CA VAL A 388 -13.13 -9.17 10.70
C VAL A 388 -13.42 -10.61 10.30
N GLY A 389 -12.55 -11.14 9.45
CA GLY A 389 -12.56 -12.55 9.05
C GLY A 389 -11.22 -13.22 9.29
N LYS A 390 -11.26 -14.48 9.73
CA LYS A 390 -10.08 -15.31 10.08
C LYS A 390 -9.14 -14.56 11.05
N PRO A 391 -9.62 -14.21 12.25
CA PRO A 391 -8.85 -13.37 13.17
C PRO A 391 -7.51 -14.02 13.54
N LEU A 392 -6.43 -13.25 13.42
CA LEU A 392 -5.08 -13.63 13.85
C LEU A 392 -4.63 -12.65 14.93
N VAL A 393 -4.74 -13.00 16.21
CA VAL A 393 -4.54 -12.07 17.34
C VAL A 393 -3.35 -12.45 18.22
N ASN A 394 -2.94 -13.72 18.17
CA ASN A 394 -1.82 -14.27 18.94
C ASN A 394 -0.58 -14.48 18.06
N ILE A 395 0.03 -13.42 17.52
CA ILE A 395 1.16 -13.50 16.56
C ILE A 395 2.35 -14.31 17.12
N GLY A 396 2.68 -14.13 18.39
CA GLY A 396 3.73 -14.92 19.06
C GLY A 396 3.38 -16.41 19.09
N THR A 397 2.13 -16.77 19.32
CA THR A 397 1.67 -18.17 19.29
C THR A 397 1.71 -18.73 17.87
N ILE A 398 1.33 -17.95 16.85
CA ILE A 398 1.44 -18.32 15.44
C ILE A 398 2.90 -18.68 15.11
N ALA A 399 3.85 -17.86 15.55
CA ALA A 399 5.28 -18.13 15.40
C ALA A 399 5.73 -19.40 16.15
N GLN A 400 5.22 -19.64 17.36
CA GLN A 400 5.51 -20.87 18.11
C GLN A 400 4.97 -22.13 17.40
N ASN A 401 3.80 -22.01 16.76
CA ASN A 401 3.13 -23.10 16.04
C ASN A 401 3.93 -23.60 14.84
N MET A 402 4.86 -22.80 14.30
CA MET A 402 5.78 -23.21 13.23
C MET A 402 6.63 -24.42 13.60
N LYS A 403 6.93 -24.64 14.89
CA LYS A 403 7.77 -25.77 15.32
C LYS A 403 7.05 -27.12 15.20
N LEU A 404 5.74 -27.16 15.46
CA LEU A 404 5.02 -28.43 15.70
C LEU A 404 3.70 -28.57 14.91
N LEU A 405 2.99 -27.47 14.62
CA LEU A 405 1.69 -27.50 13.93
C LEU A 405 1.79 -27.15 12.44
N ARG A 406 2.69 -26.22 12.07
CA ARG A 406 2.89 -25.76 10.69
C ARG A 406 4.38 -25.62 10.30
N PRO A 407 5.18 -26.71 10.28
CA PRO A 407 6.56 -26.58 9.84
C PRO A 407 6.63 -26.09 8.38
N GLN A 408 7.44 -25.04 8.14
CA GLN A 408 7.77 -24.47 6.81
C GLN A 408 6.61 -23.81 6.05
N ASP A 409 5.55 -23.38 6.72
CA ASP A 409 4.40 -22.77 6.04
C ASP A 409 4.32 -21.24 6.16
N PHE A 410 4.59 -20.67 7.35
CA PHE A 410 4.56 -19.22 7.59
C PHE A 410 5.80 -18.73 8.36
N ASP A 411 6.98 -19.02 7.82
CA ASP A 411 8.28 -18.73 8.44
C ASP A 411 8.46 -17.24 8.79
N THR A 412 7.86 -16.32 8.01
CA THR A 412 7.84 -14.87 8.27
C THR A 412 7.30 -14.49 9.66
N SER A 413 6.48 -15.33 10.30
CA SER A 413 6.03 -15.10 11.68
C SER A 413 7.19 -15.04 12.67
N LEU A 414 8.27 -15.80 12.43
CA LEU A 414 9.50 -15.75 13.22
C LEU A 414 10.21 -14.40 13.04
N ASP A 415 10.28 -13.90 11.81
CA ASP A 415 10.85 -12.59 11.50
C ASP A 415 10.05 -11.44 12.12
N ILE A 416 8.71 -11.55 12.16
CA ILE A 416 7.82 -10.58 12.82
C ILE A 416 8.11 -10.55 14.33
N VAL A 417 8.21 -11.71 14.97
CA VAL A 417 8.60 -11.81 16.39
C VAL A 417 10.00 -11.22 16.62
N LEU A 418 10.95 -11.45 15.71
CA LEU A 418 12.27 -10.85 15.78
C LEU A 418 12.23 -9.32 15.67
N ALA A 419 11.46 -8.79 14.71
CA ALA A 419 11.37 -7.37 14.38
C ALA A 419 10.86 -6.50 15.54
N HIS A 420 9.98 -7.04 16.39
CA HIS A 420 9.42 -6.27 17.51
C HIS A 420 10.35 -6.16 18.72
N GLN A 421 11.26 -7.10 18.94
CA GLN A 421 12.02 -7.17 20.19
C GLN A 421 13.42 -7.77 20.02
N TYR A 422 14.27 -7.17 19.18
CA TYR A 422 15.64 -7.66 18.91
C TYR A 422 16.42 -8.05 20.18
N GLU A 423 16.27 -7.29 21.27
CA GLU A 423 17.03 -7.40 22.51
C GLU A 423 16.52 -8.47 23.51
N ALA A 424 15.35 -9.07 23.29
CA ALA A 424 14.82 -10.08 24.22
C ALA A 424 15.65 -11.37 24.14
N VAL A 425 16.35 -11.72 25.22
CA VAL A 425 17.28 -12.86 25.24
C VAL A 425 16.55 -14.21 25.30
N ASP A 426 15.36 -14.26 25.88
CA ASP A 426 14.55 -15.47 25.99
C ASP A 426 13.44 -15.53 24.89
N PRO A 427 13.44 -16.56 24.02
CA PRO A 427 12.43 -16.72 22.97
C PRO A 427 10.99 -16.82 23.48
N ASP A 428 10.76 -17.51 24.61
CA ASP A 428 9.40 -17.68 25.16
C ASP A 428 8.85 -16.36 25.69
N ALA A 429 9.68 -15.58 26.41
CA ALA A 429 9.33 -14.22 26.81
C ALA A 429 9.04 -13.30 25.61
N ARG A 430 9.78 -13.45 24.51
CA ARG A 430 9.56 -12.67 23.28
C ARG A 430 8.20 -12.98 22.64
N ILE A 431 7.85 -14.26 22.55
CA ILE A 431 6.56 -14.75 22.08
C ILE A 431 5.42 -14.20 22.95
N ALA A 432 5.54 -14.36 24.27
CA ALA A 432 4.52 -13.91 25.22
C ALA A 432 4.27 -12.40 25.11
N ARG A 433 5.34 -11.59 25.10
CA ARG A 433 5.22 -10.13 25.03
C ARG A 433 4.58 -9.63 23.74
N LEU A 434 4.81 -10.31 22.61
CA LEU A 434 4.16 -9.92 21.36
C LEU A 434 2.65 -10.14 21.42
N ASN A 435 2.21 -11.25 22.02
CA ASN A 435 0.78 -11.48 22.27
C ASN A 435 0.23 -10.45 23.26
N GLU A 436 0.93 -10.20 24.37
CA GLU A 436 0.55 -9.22 25.38
C GLU A 436 0.33 -7.83 24.78
N LYS A 437 1.14 -7.41 23.81
CA LYS A 437 0.95 -6.12 23.12
C LYS A 437 -0.46 -5.95 22.54
N PHE A 438 -1.01 -6.98 21.90
CA PHE A 438 -2.38 -6.94 21.40
C PHE A 438 -3.40 -6.95 22.54
N TRP A 439 -3.23 -7.86 23.49
CA TRP A 439 -4.18 -8.06 24.58
C TRP A 439 -4.23 -6.90 25.57
N ASP A 440 -3.12 -6.21 25.80
CA ASP A 440 -3.05 -4.99 26.60
C ASP A 440 -3.89 -3.87 25.97
N VAL A 441 -3.84 -3.73 24.64
CA VAL A 441 -4.68 -2.75 23.94
C VAL A 441 -6.15 -3.15 24.01
N LEU A 442 -6.49 -4.39 23.66
CA LEU A 442 -7.88 -4.82 23.58
C LEU A 442 -8.55 -4.91 24.97
N THR A 443 -7.84 -5.37 26.00
CA THR A 443 -8.43 -5.55 27.34
C THR A 443 -8.64 -4.22 28.05
N ASN A 444 -7.81 -3.22 27.76
CA ASN A 444 -7.88 -1.89 28.37
C ASN A 444 -8.68 -0.87 27.53
N SER A 445 -9.23 -1.26 26.38
CA SER A 445 -10.11 -0.41 25.59
C SER A 445 -11.55 -0.39 26.13
N ASP A 446 -12.31 0.62 25.70
CA ASP A 446 -13.77 0.66 25.86
C ASP A 446 -14.42 0.49 24.49
N LEU A 447 -15.14 -0.61 24.29
CA LEU A 447 -15.78 -0.96 23.02
C LEU A 447 -17.29 -1.15 23.18
N GLN A 448 -17.89 -0.63 24.25
CA GLN A 448 -19.31 -0.85 24.57
C GLN A 448 -20.26 -0.41 23.43
N ASP A 449 -19.88 0.62 22.66
CA ASP A 449 -20.68 1.20 21.57
C ASP A 449 -20.29 0.66 20.18
N THR A 450 -19.30 -0.25 20.14
CA THR A 450 -18.77 -0.89 18.93
C THR A 450 -19.43 -2.25 18.69
N SER A 451 -19.82 -2.52 17.45
CA SER A 451 -20.27 -3.85 17.01
C SER A 451 -19.13 -4.63 16.34
N ILE A 452 -18.94 -5.90 16.69
CA ILE A 452 -17.87 -6.73 16.12
C ILE A 452 -18.46 -7.99 15.47
N PRO A 453 -18.70 -7.96 14.14
CA PRO A 453 -18.91 -9.16 13.36
C PRO A 453 -17.60 -9.94 13.13
N LEU A 454 -17.63 -11.25 13.38
CA LEU A 454 -16.49 -12.16 13.30
C LEU A 454 -16.82 -13.38 12.42
N THR A 455 -16.14 -13.53 11.30
CA THR A 455 -16.13 -14.81 10.56
C THR A 455 -14.85 -15.58 10.91
N TYR A 456 -14.94 -16.81 11.41
CA TYR A 456 -13.75 -17.54 11.87
C TYR A 456 -13.74 -19.01 11.42
N MET A 457 -12.54 -19.57 11.31
CA MET A 457 -12.35 -20.97 10.95
C MET A 457 -12.40 -21.85 12.20
N VAL A 458 -13.21 -22.91 12.17
CA VAL A 458 -13.37 -23.83 13.33
C VAL A 458 -12.09 -24.62 13.60
N HIS A 459 -11.31 -24.92 12.56
CA HIS A 459 -10.07 -25.68 12.63
C HIS A 459 -8.89 -24.82 12.18
N ASP A 460 -8.91 -23.52 12.52
CA ASP A 460 -7.83 -22.60 12.19
C ASP A 460 -6.50 -23.16 12.69
N ASP A 461 -5.55 -23.26 11.77
CA ASP A 461 -4.25 -23.88 12.00
C ASP A 461 -3.12 -22.85 12.16
N TYR A 462 -3.43 -21.55 12.06
CA TYR A 462 -2.53 -20.46 12.45
C TYR A 462 -2.80 -20.04 13.90
N ASP A 463 -4.02 -19.58 14.18
CA ASP A 463 -4.44 -19.09 15.50
C ASP A 463 -5.71 -19.84 15.97
N PRO A 464 -5.58 -21.12 16.39
CA PRO A 464 -6.71 -21.98 16.75
C PRO A 464 -7.56 -21.46 17.92
N THR A 465 -7.05 -20.49 18.68
CA THR A 465 -7.68 -20.01 19.91
C THR A 465 -8.23 -18.59 19.77
N ALA A 466 -7.96 -17.88 18.67
CA ALA A 466 -8.35 -16.49 18.45
C ALA A 466 -9.78 -16.16 18.89
N PHE A 467 -10.80 -16.84 18.32
CA PHE A 467 -12.20 -16.58 18.67
C PHE A 467 -12.53 -16.90 20.13
N ARG A 468 -11.98 -18.00 20.65
CA ARG A 468 -12.19 -18.45 22.03
C ARG A 468 -11.58 -17.47 23.04
N ASP A 469 -10.46 -16.85 22.69
CA ASP A 469 -9.75 -15.91 23.55
C ASP A 469 -10.36 -14.50 23.46
N LEU A 470 -10.86 -14.09 22.29
CA LEU A 470 -11.57 -12.81 22.09
C LEU A 470 -12.89 -12.75 22.86
N LEU A 471 -13.71 -13.82 22.78
CA LEU A 471 -15.09 -13.80 23.26
C LEU A 471 -15.23 -13.39 24.75
N PRO A 472 -14.43 -13.89 25.70
CA PRO A 472 -14.49 -13.45 27.10
C PRO A 472 -14.20 -11.97 27.33
N VAL A 473 -13.24 -11.40 26.58
CA VAL A 473 -12.88 -9.97 26.69
C VAL A 473 -14.02 -9.12 26.15
N LEU A 474 -14.49 -9.42 24.93
CA LEU A 474 -15.59 -8.71 24.30
C LEU A 474 -16.89 -8.78 25.11
N SER A 475 -17.18 -9.95 25.71
CA SER A 475 -18.36 -10.12 26.57
C SER A 475 -18.28 -9.30 27.85
N ARG A 476 -17.09 -9.19 28.45
CA ARG A 476 -16.87 -8.37 29.66
C ARG A 476 -17.05 -6.88 29.38
N GLN A 477 -16.67 -6.43 28.18
CA GLN A 477 -16.84 -5.06 27.70
C GLN A 477 -18.25 -4.79 27.14
N HIS A 478 -19.18 -5.75 27.20
CA HIS A 478 -20.54 -5.63 26.66
C HIS A 478 -20.61 -5.31 25.15
N VAL A 479 -19.59 -5.71 24.39
CA VAL A 479 -19.51 -5.50 22.93
C VAL A 479 -20.61 -6.29 22.23
N HIS A 480 -21.26 -5.68 21.24
CA HIS A 480 -22.23 -6.40 20.40
C HIS A 480 -21.50 -7.31 19.40
N VAL A 481 -21.46 -8.62 19.69
CA VAL A 481 -20.76 -9.60 18.85
C VAL A 481 -21.74 -10.36 17.95
N MET A 482 -21.48 -10.32 16.65
CA MET A 482 -22.09 -11.21 15.65
C MET A 482 -21.01 -12.18 15.17
N ASN A 483 -21.33 -13.46 14.94
CA ASN A 483 -20.30 -14.39 14.48
C ASN A 483 -20.81 -15.45 13.50
N LYS A 484 -19.88 -15.92 12.67
CA LYS A 484 -20.07 -17.05 11.76
C LYS A 484 -18.87 -17.98 11.82
N ALA A 485 -19.11 -19.22 12.21
CA ALA A 485 -18.13 -20.29 12.16
C ALA A 485 -18.15 -20.99 10.79
N ILE A 486 -16.97 -21.19 10.19
CA ILE A 486 -16.76 -21.93 8.94
C ILE A 486 -15.86 -23.14 9.21
N PRO A 487 -16.28 -24.38 8.92
CA PRO A 487 -15.43 -25.55 9.06
C PRO A 487 -14.25 -25.53 8.08
N GLY A 488 -13.05 -25.80 8.57
CA GLY A 488 -11.85 -25.90 7.73
C GLY A 488 -10.63 -25.29 8.41
N ARG A 489 -9.47 -25.49 7.79
CA ARG A 489 -8.20 -24.82 8.09
C ARG A 489 -8.20 -23.38 7.57
N HIS A 490 -7.21 -22.58 7.95
CA HIS A 490 -7.21 -21.14 7.69
C HIS A 490 -7.46 -20.75 6.23
N ASN A 491 -6.91 -21.51 5.27
CA ASN A 491 -7.03 -21.21 3.84
C ASN A 491 -8.12 -22.03 3.11
N ASP A 492 -8.88 -22.86 3.84
CA ASP A 492 -10.02 -23.59 3.27
C ASP A 492 -11.23 -22.64 3.11
N ASP A 493 -12.08 -22.88 2.11
CA ASP A 493 -13.36 -22.19 1.84
C ASP A 493 -13.35 -20.65 1.97
N THR A 494 -12.29 -20.01 1.45
CA THR A 494 -12.13 -18.55 1.47
C THR A 494 -13.31 -17.81 0.81
N ALA A 495 -13.95 -18.39 -0.20
CA ALA A 495 -15.11 -17.79 -0.86
C ALA A 495 -16.30 -17.59 0.10
N THR A 496 -16.61 -18.60 0.93
CA THR A 496 -17.66 -18.49 1.94
C THR A 496 -17.30 -17.47 3.02
N VAL A 497 -16.02 -17.40 3.42
CA VAL A 497 -15.55 -16.40 4.39
C VAL A 497 -15.74 -14.98 3.85
N VAL A 498 -15.31 -14.71 2.61
CA VAL A 498 -15.49 -13.40 1.98
C VAL A 498 -16.97 -13.07 1.82
N SER A 499 -17.81 -14.04 1.47
CA SER A 499 -19.27 -13.84 1.36
C SER A 499 -19.90 -13.42 2.69
N TRP A 500 -19.53 -14.07 3.80
CA TRP A 500 -20.02 -13.68 5.14
C TRP A 500 -19.45 -12.36 5.63
N PHE A 501 -18.17 -12.09 5.35
CA PHE A 501 -17.55 -10.80 5.62
C PHE A 501 -18.30 -9.65 4.93
N MET A 502 -18.70 -9.85 3.66
CA MET A 502 -19.51 -8.87 2.93
C MET A 502 -20.94 -8.77 3.45
N ASN A 503 -21.57 -9.89 3.82
CA ASN A 503 -22.90 -9.86 4.42
C ASN A 503 -22.92 -9.05 5.72
N PHE A 504 -21.90 -9.20 6.57
CA PHE A 504 -21.77 -8.38 7.77
C PHE A 504 -21.58 -6.89 7.45
N TYR A 505 -20.83 -6.57 6.40
CA TYR A 505 -20.74 -5.19 5.91
C TYR A 505 -22.11 -4.62 5.55
N HIS A 506 -22.90 -5.33 4.74
CA HIS A 506 -24.24 -4.89 4.36
C HIS A 506 -25.17 -4.70 5.57
N ILE A 507 -25.10 -5.60 6.56
CA ILE A 507 -25.85 -5.47 7.82
C ILE A 507 -25.43 -4.19 8.56
N LEU A 508 -24.14 -3.96 8.77
CA LEU A 508 -23.63 -2.78 9.47
C LEU A 508 -23.99 -1.47 8.76
N LEU A 509 -23.82 -1.43 7.43
CA LEU A 509 -24.16 -0.28 6.60
C LEU A 509 -25.66 0.06 6.68
N LYS A 510 -26.51 -0.96 6.65
CA LYS A 510 -27.96 -0.80 6.78
C LYS A 510 -28.36 -0.33 8.18
N ASP A 511 -27.93 -1.05 9.21
CA ASP A 511 -28.42 -0.90 10.58
C ASP A 511 -27.86 0.35 11.27
N HIS A 512 -26.64 0.78 10.94
CA HIS A 512 -26.00 1.93 11.59
C HIS A 512 -25.93 3.18 10.72
N PHE A 513 -26.00 3.05 9.39
CA PHE A 513 -25.79 4.18 8.47
C PHE A 513 -26.92 4.37 7.45
N GLY A 514 -27.99 3.55 7.50
CA GLY A 514 -29.15 3.68 6.62
C GLY A 514 -28.84 3.40 5.14
N ARG A 515 -27.74 2.70 4.85
CA ARG A 515 -27.33 2.34 3.49
C ARG A 515 -27.84 0.96 3.12
N ASP A 516 -28.96 0.89 2.39
CA ASP A 516 -29.49 -0.36 1.84
C ASP A 516 -28.80 -0.65 0.49
N VAL A 517 -27.56 -1.13 0.56
CA VAL A 517 -26.84 -1.60 -0.63
C VAL A 517 -27.36 -2.99 -0.94
N HIS A 518 -28.44 -3.08 -1.72
CA HIS A 518 -28.87 -4.38 -2.23
C HIS A 518 -27.76 -4.95 -3.10
N ALA A 519 -27.26 -6.12 -2.74
CA ALA A 519 -26.39 -6.92 -3.61
C ALA A 519 -27.17 -7.22 -4.89
N ASN A 520 -26.88 -6.49 -5.96
CA ASN A 520 -27.33 -6.83 -7.31
C ASN A 520 -26.48 -7.95 -7.89
#